data_AF-A0A7W9WEG8-F1
#
_entry.id   AF-A0A7W9WEG8-F1
#
_cell.length_a   1.000
_cell.length_b   1.000
_cell.length_c   1.000
_cell.angle_alpha   90.00
_cell.angle_beta   90.00
_cell.angle_gamma   90.00
#
_symmetry.space_group_name_H-M   'P 1'
#
loop_
_entity.id
_entity.type
_entity.pdbx_description
1 polymer ?
#
loop_
_entity_poly.entity_id
_entity_poly.type
_entity_poly.pdbx_seq_one_letter_code
_entity_poly.pdbx_strand_id
1 'polypeptide(L)'
;MEHLFLFRKQAHELKMRQMVEEITCGRHTIESAMSKYQVFTRSTVTKWLERVRQEEQARIHAMEDNRKKPPTTLVEHVVQHADALTGQVKQLQKQLEQAELQVLYYKNVIRVAEQELGLSIEKKSVTK
;
A
#
# COMPACT_ATOMS: atom_id res chain seq x y z
N MET A 1 29.46 41.66 13.48
CA MET A 1 30.25 40.42 13.65
C MET A 1 29.50 39.16 13.22
N GLU A 2 28.17 39.09 13.39
CA GLU A 2 27.38 37.88 13.08
C GLU A 2 27.32 37.52 11.58
N HIS A 3 27.28 38.51 10.68
CA HIS A 3 27.23 38.27 9.23
C HIS A 3 28.46 37.53 8.67
N LEU A 4 29.66 37.80 9.22
CA LEU A 4 30.89 37.10 8.82
C LEU A 4 30.90 35.64 9.26
N PHE A 5 30.31 35.34 10.42
CA PHE A 5 30.17 33.97 10.92
C PHE A 5 29.21 33.16 10.06
N LEU A 6 28.07 33.73 9.68
CA LEU A 6 27.09 33.09 8.80
C LEU A 6 27.69 32.79 7.42
N PHE A 7 28.41 33.74 6.84
CA PHE A 7 29.06 33.56 5.53
C PHE A 7 30.12 32.45 5.57
N ARG A 8 30.96 32.43 6.62
CA ARG A 8 31.96 31.37 6.81
C ARG A 8 31.33 30.01 7.02
N LYS A 9 30.23 29.92 7.78
CA LYS A 9 29.47 28.69 7.98
C LYS A 9 28.88 28.18 6.66
N GLN A 10 28.28 29.06 5.88
CA GLN A 10 27.69 28.71 4.59
C GLN A 10 28.74 28.23 3.58
N ALA A 11 29.89 28.91 3.50
CA ALA A 11 31.01 28.49 2.65
C ALA A 11 31.56 27.11 3.06
N HIS A 12 31.67 26.84 4.36
CA HIS A 12 32.08 25.54 4.87
C HIS A 12 31.05 24.44 4.53
N GLU A 13 29.75 24.72 4.70
CA GLU A 13 28.69 23.78 4.33
C GLU A 13 28.65 23.47 2.83
N LEU A 14 28.85 24.48 1.98
CA LEU A 14 28.92 24.28 0.54
C LEU A 14 30.11 23.38 0.17
N LYS A 15 31.30 23.67 0.72
CA LYS A 15 32.51 22.87 0.50
C LYS A 15 32.34 21.42 0.94
N MET A 16 31.70 21.20 2.10
CA MET A 16 31.35 19.87 2.61
C MET A 16 30.44 19.12 1.63
N ARG A 17 29.35 19.75 1.17
CA ARG A 17 28.38 19.10 0.27
C ARG A 17 28.99 18.73 -1.07
N GLN A 18 29.79 19.63 -1.66
CA GLN A 18 30.51 19.36 -2.91
C GLN A 18 31.44 18.15 -2.78
N MET A 19 32.21 18.07 -1.68
CA MET A 19 33.08 16.93 -1.42
C MET A 19 32.31 15.62 -1.30
N VAL A 20 31.21 15.62 -0.53
CA VAL A 20 30.37 14.42 -0.36
C VAL A 20 29.75 13.97 -1.68
N GLU A 21 29.28 14.91 -2.51
CA GLU A 21 28.73 14.61 -3.83
C GLU A 21 29.76 13.95 -4.75
N GLU A 22 30.98 14.49 -4.82
CA GLU A 22 32.05 13.92 -5.63
C GLU A 22 32.43 12.49 -5.21
N ILE A 23 32.44 12.21 -3.91
CA ILE A 23 32.66 10.85 -3.38
C ILE A 23 31.48 9.94 -3.73
N THR A 24 30.25 10.42 -3.58
CA THR A 24 29.02 9.64 -3.80
C THR A 24 28.85 9.28 -5.27
N CYS A 25 29.21 10.19 -6.18
CA CYS A 25 29.24 9.94 -7.62
C CYS A 25 30.45 9.11 -8.08
N GLY A 26 31.32 8.67 -7.17
CA GLY A 26 32.52 7.89 -7.49
C GLY A 26 33.60 8.67 -8.27
N ARG A 27 33.53 10.01 -8.32
CA ARG A 27 34.50 10.87 -9.01
C ARG A 27 35.83 10.94 -8.28
N HIS A 28 35.81 10.81 -6.95
CA HIS A 28 36.99 10.78 -6.11
C HIS A 28 36.85 9.70 -5.02
N THR A 29 37.96 9.05 -4.69
CA THR A 29 38.06 8.24 -3.46
C THR A 29 38.10 9.16 -2.24
N ILE A 30 37.80 8.62 -1.05
CA ILE A 30 37.83 9.38 0.21
C ILE A 30 39.19 10.07 0.41
N GLU A 31 40.28 9.36 0.12
CA GLU A 31 41.66 9.87 0.27
C GLU A 31 41.96 10.98 -0.73
N SER A 32 41.58 10.81 -2.01
CA SER A 32 41.75 11.82 -3.05
C SER A 32 40.95 13.09 -2.74
N ALA A 33 39.71 12.93 -2.26
CA ALA A 33 38.87 14.04 -1.86
C ALA A 33 39.42 14.75 -0.61
N MET A 34 39.98 14.03 0.37
CA MET A 34 40.64 14.62 1.54
C MET A 34 41.80 15.54 1.14
N SER A 35 42.65 15.09 0.20
CA SER A 35 43.75 15.91 -0.32
C SER A 35 43.25 17.15 -1.06
N LYS A 36 42.23 17.00 -1.93
CA LYS A 36 41.66 18.11 -2.73
C LYS A 36 40.98 19.17 -1.86
N TYR A 37 40.24 18.74 -0.85
CA TYR A 37 39.46 19.64 0.02
C TYR A 37 40.21 20.05 1.29
N GLN A 38 41.46 19.60 1.47
CA GLN A 38 42.30 19.88 2.65
C GLN A 38 41.63 19.44 3.96
N VAL A 39 41.10 18.23 3.98
CA VAL A 39 40.51 17.59 5.16
C VAL A 39 41.51 16.61 5.75
N PHE A 40 41.95 16.85 6.97
CA PHE A 40 43.02 16.07 7.60
C PHE A 40 42.57 14.69 8.10
N THR A 41 41.31 14.55 8.48
CA THR A 41 40.83 13.35 9.18
C THR A 41 39.74 12.64 8.40
N ARG A 42 39.95 11.35 8.14
CA ARG A 42 38.97 10.48 7.48
C ARG A 42 37.64 10.41 8.25
N SER A 43 37.69 10.43 9.58
CA SER A 43 36.49 10.41 10.43
C SER A 43 35.58 11.63 10.21
N THR A 44 36.15 12.78 9.85
CA THR A 44 35.38 13.99 9.48
C THR A 44 34.59 13.75 8.20
N VAL A 45 35.22 13.13 7.20
CA VAL A 45 34.55 12.78 5.94
C VAL A 45 33.45 11.76 6.15
N THR A 46 33.70 10.72 6.96
CA THR A 46 32.66 9.74 7.32
C THR A 46 31.47 10.38 8.01
N LYS A 47 31.71 11.31 8.94
CA LYS A 47 30.64 12.08 9.59
C LYS A 47 29.85 12.95 8.61
N TRP A 48 30.52 13.54 7.62
CA TRP A 48 29.85 14.34 6.59
C TRP A 48 28.99 13.47 5.66
N LEU A 49 29.49 12.31 5.25
CA LEU A 49 28.73 11.33 4.47
C LEU A 49 27.48 10.87 5.23
N GLU A 50 27.65 10.50 6.50
CA GLU A 50 26.54 10.06 7.35
C GLU A 50 25.50 11.16 7.57
N ARG A 51 25.94 12.40 7.81
CA ARG A 51 25.05 13.54 7.95
C ARG A 51 24.20 13.77 6.70
N VAL A 52 24.81 13.76 5.51
CA VAL A 52 24.06 13.95 4.25
C VAL A 52 23.08 12.81 4.01
N ARG A 53 23.45 11.57 4.36
CA ARG A 53 22.54 10.42 4.31
C ARG A 53 21.33 10.59 5.22
N GLN A 54 21.54 11.06 6.44
CA GLN A 54 20.45 11.31 7.40
C GLN A 54 19.54 12.46 6.95
N GLU A 55 20.12 13.55 6.40
CA GLU A 55 19.36 14.66 5.81
C GLU A 55 18.45 14.17 4.67
N GLU A 56 18.97 13.31 3.78
CA GLU A 56 18.19 12.73 2.69
C GLU A 56 17.08 11.81 3.20
N GLN A 57 17.39 10.94 4.17
CA GLN A 57 16.39 10.06 4.77
C GLN A 57 15.26 10.85 5.44
N ALA A 58 15.60 11.92 6.16
CA ALA A 58 14.62 12.81 6.77
C ALA A 58 13.74 13.51 5.72
N ARG A 59 14.32 13.91 4.58
CA ARG A 59 13.58 14.50 3.45
C ARG A 59 12.61 13.50 2.83
N ILE A 60 13.04 12.26 2.61
CA ILE A 60 12.18 11.19 2.07
C ILE A 60 11.02 10.93 3.04
N HIS A 61 11.30 10.76 4.33
CA HIS A 61 10.28 10.55 5.35
C HIS A 61 9.28 11.72 5.42
N ALA A 62 9.77 12.97 5.39
CA ALA A 62 8.91 14.15 5.36
C ALA A 62 8.05 14.21 4.08
N MET A 63 8.56 13.75 2.94
CA MET A 63 7.79 13.68 1.70
C MET A 63 6.73 12.59 1.75
N GLU A 64 7.01 11.45 2.39
CA GLU A 64 6.06 10.37 2.64
C GLU A 64 4.96 10.78 3.64
N ASP A 65 5.31 11.48 4.72
CA ASP A 65 4.34 12.01 5.69
C ASP A 65 3.40 13.06 5.06
N ASN A 66 3.91 13.84 4.11
CA ASN A 66 3.10 14.80 3.33
C ASN A 66 2.30 14.14 2.20
N ARG A 67 2.58 12.87 1.85
CA ARG A 67 1.71 12.03 1.03
C ARG A 67 0.58 11.42 1.87
N LYS A 68 -0.07 12.24 2.70
CA LYS A 68 -1.43 11.89 3.14
C LYS A 68 -2.24 11.67 1.87
N LYS A 69 -2.76 10.44 1.71
CA LYS A 69 -3.66 10.08 0.61
C LYS A 69 -4.67 11.23 0.45
N PRO A 70 -4.87 11.76 -0.78
CA PRO A 70 -5.95 12.71 -0.98
C PRO A 70 -7.23 12.10 -0.41
N PRO A 71 -8.08 12.88 0.27
CA PRO A 71 -9.34 12.36 0.77
C PRO A 71 -10.06 11.67 -0.39
N THR A 72 -10.43 10.41 -0.19
CA THR A 72 -11.12 9.57 -1.17
C THR A 72 -12.23 10.40 -1.81
N THR A 73 -12.15 10.59 -3.12
CA THR A 73 -13.12 11.41 -3.82
C THR A 73 -14.49 10.74 -3.77
N LEU A 74 -15.58 11.51 -3.84
CA LEU A 74 -16.95 10.95 -3.87
C LEU A 74 -17.12 9.88 -4.96
N VAL A 75 -16.39 10.01 -6.07
CA VAL A 75 -16.37 9.04 -7.18
C VAL A 75 -15.79 7.70 -6.74
N GLU A 76 -14.68 7.68 -6.02
CA GLU A 76 -14.05 6.44 -5.54
C GLU A 76 -14.95 5.71 -4.51
N HIS A 77 -15.65 6.45 -3.66
CA HIS A 77 -16.64 5.86 -2.74
C HIS A 77 -17.80 5.20 -3.50
N VAL A 78 -18.30 5.84 -4.56
CA VAL A 78 -19.37 5.29 -5.40
C VAL A 78 -18.90 4.02 -6.11
N VAL A 79 -17.68 4.02 -6.66
CA VAL A 79 -17.11 2.84 -7.33
C VAL A 79 -16.95 1.67 -6.36
N GLN A 80 -16.37 1.90 -5.17
CA GLN A 80 -16.22 0.87 -4.15
C GLN A 80 -17.57 0.28 -3.71
N HIS A 81 -18.58 1.14 -3.55
CA HIS A 81 -19.91 0.70 -3.18
C HIS A 81 -20.60 -0.08 -4.31
N ALA A 82 -20.41 0.33 -5.57
CA ALA A 82 -20.94 -0.37 -6.73
C ALA A 82 -20.33 -1.78 -6.89
N ASP A 83 -19.02 -1.92 -6.68
CA ASP A 83 -18.34 -3.21 -6.73
C ASP A 83 -18.82 -4.15 -5.61
N ALA A 84 -18.96 -3.62 -4.39
CA ALA A 84 -19.48 -4.38 -3.27
C ALA A 84 -20.92 -4.87 -3.51
N LEU A 85 -21.77 -3.99 -4.06
CA LEU A 85 -23.16 -4.33 -4.38
C LEU A 85 -23.23 -5.38 -5.50
N THR A 86 -22.38 -5.26 -6.52
CA THR A 86 -22.30 -6.23 -7.63
C THR A 86 -21.90 -7.61 -7.11
N GLY A 87 -20.95 -7.68 -6.17
CA GLY A 87 -20.56 -8.92 -5.51
C GLY A 87 -21.72 -9.57 -4.74
N GLN A 88 -22.50 -8.77 -4.00
CA GLN A 88 -23.66 -9.26 -3.26
C GLN A 88 -24.76 -9.81 -4.19
N VAL A 89 -25.07 -9.11 -5.27
CA VAL A 89 -26.06 -9.58 -6.26
C VAL A 89 -25.66 -10.92 -6.85
N LYS A 90 -24.39 -11.08 -7.23
CA LYS A 90 -23.88 -12.35 -7.77
C LYS A 90 -23.97 -13.50 -6.75
N GLN A 91 -23.68 -13.22 -5.49
CA GLN A 91 -23.78 -14.21 -4.42
C GLN A 91 -25.23 -14.63 -4.17
N LEU A 92 -26.16 -13.66 -4.14
CA LEU A 92 -27.59 -13.93 -3.96
C LEU A 92 -28.17 -14.72 -5.13
N GLN A 93 -27.78 -14.42 -6.37
CA GLN A 93 -28.16 -15.20 -7.54
C GLN A 93 -27.72 -16.66 -7.44
N LYS A 94 -26.47 -16.90 -7.01
CA LYS A 94 -25.95 -18.26 -6.80
C LYS A 94 -26.73 -19.01 -5.70
N GLN A 95 -27.09 -18.32 -4.62
CA GLN A 95 -27.89 -18.91 -3.54
C GLN A 95 -29.30 -19.25 -4.01
N LEU A 96 -29.90 -18.40 -4.85
CA LEU A 96 -31.20 -18.64 -5.44
C LEU A 96 -31.19 -19.90 -6.33
N GLU A 97 -30.23 -19.99 -7.25
CA GLU A 97 -30.08 -21.14 -8.14
C GLU A 97 -29.89 -22.45 -7.35
N GLN A 98 -29.07 -22.41 -6.30
CA GLN A 98 -28.87 -23.56 -5.41
C GLN A 98 -30.17 -23.95 -4.68
N ALA A 99 -30.94 -22.98 -4.20
CA ALA A 99 -32.21 -23.24 -3.52
C ALA A 99 -33.26 -23.83 -4.48
N GLU A 100 -33.34 -23.31 -5.71
CA GLU A 100 -34.23 -23.84 -6.75
C GLU A 100 -33.89 -25.29 -7.10
N LEU A 101 -32.60 -25.60 -7.24
CA LEU A 101 -32.14 -26.96 -7.49
C LEU A 101 -32.49 -27.90 -6.32
N GLN A 102 -32.31 -27.45 -5.08
CA GLN A 102 -32.70 -28.22 -3.89
C GLN A 102 -34.19 -28.49 -3.85
N VAL A 103 -35.03 -27.49 -4.16
CA VAL A 103 -36.49 -27.66 -4.23
C VAL A 103 -36.86 -28.69 -5.29
N LEU A 104 -36.26 -28.62 -6.49
CA LEU A 104 -36.50 -29.58 -7.55
C LEU A 104 -36.08 -31.01 -7.15
N TYR A 105 -34.92 -31.14 -6.51
CA TYR A 105 -34.42 -32.41 -6.00
C TYR A 105 -35.38 -33.04 -4.99
N TYR A 106 -35.77 -32.29 -3.96
CA TYR A 106 -36.67 -32.81 -2.93
C TYR A 106 -38.05 -33.16 -3.50
N LYS A 107 -38.59 -32.36 -4.42
CA LYS A 107 -39.84 -32.69 -5.13
C LYS A 107 -39.73 -34.03 -5.87
N ASN A 108 -38.62 -34.29 -6.55
CA ASN A 108 -38.41 -35.54 -7.25
C ASN A 108 -38.29 -36.74 -6.29
N VAL A 109 -37.56 -36.58 -5.19
CA VAL A 109 -37.42 -37.63 -4.16
C VAL A 109 -38.77 -37.97 -3.56
N ILE A 110 -39.57 -36.95 -3.20
CA ILE A 110 -40.92 -37.14 -2.67
C ILE A 110 -41.76 -37.90 -3.70
N ARG A 111 -41.80 -37.44 -4.96
CA ARG A 111 -42.57 -38.11 -6.02
C ARG A 111 -42.23 -39.59 -6.15
N VAL A 112 -40.94 -39.93 -6.18
CA VAL A 112 -40.48 -41.34 -6.27
C VAL A 112 -40.93 -42.14 -5.05
N ALA A 113 -40.76 -41.58 -3.85
CA ALA A 113 -41.16 -42.26 -2.62
C ALA A 113 -42.67 -42.49 -2.53
N GLU A 114 -43.49 -41.56 -3.03
CA GLU A 114 -44.94 -41.73 -3.04
C GLU A 114 -45.42 -42.70 -4.13
N GLN A 115 -44.87 -42.60 -5.34
CA GLN A 115 -45.33 -43.38 -6.50
C GLN A 115 -44.77 -44.80 -6.51
N GLU A 116 -43.49 -44.99 -6.21
CA GLU A 116 -42.80 -46.27 -6.34
C GLU A 116 -42.78 -47.05 -5.02
N LEU A 117 -42.71 -46.35 -3.88
CA LEU A 117 -42.60 -46.98 -2.56
C LEU A 117 -43.89 -46.93 -1.74
N GLY A 118 -44.92 -46.22 -2.21
CA GLY A 118 -46.24 -46.14 -1.55
C GLY A 118 -46.23 -45.39 -0.21
N LEU A 119 -45.18 -44.60 0.06
CA LEU A 119 -45.07 -43.80 1.29
C LEU A 119 -45.95 -42.55 1.15
N SER A 120 -46.74 -42.19 2.17
CA SER A 120 -47.51 -40.93 2.15
C SER A 120 -46.69 -39.84 2.83
N ILE A 121 -46.04 -38.97 2.06
CA ILE A 121 -45.14 -37.93 2.58
C ILE A 121 -45.83 -36.57 2.56
N GLU A 122 -46.45 -36.21 1.44
CA GLU A 122 -47.19 -34.96 1.34
C GLU A 122 -48.51 -35.03 2.10
N LYS A 123 -48.83 -33.91 2.77
CA LYS A 123 -50.10 -33.78 3.49
C LYS A 123 -51.20 -33.58 2.46
N LYS A 124 -52.05 -34.59 2.25
CA LYS A 124 -53.24 -34.47 1.38
C LYS A 124 -54.02 -33.23 1.81
N SER A 125 -54.28 -32.32 0.87
CA SER A 125 -55.04 -31.10 1.13
C SER A 125 -56.45 -31.48 1.57
N VAL A 126 -56.72 -31.35 2.87
CA VAL A 126 -58.08 -31.45 3.41
C VAL A 126 -58.76 -30.11 3.16
N THR A 127 -59.36 -29.96 1.98
CA THR A 127 -60.32 -28.87 1.74
C THR A 127 -61.70 -29.41 2.12
N LYS A 128 -62.27 -28.87 3.21
CA LYS A 128 -63.70 -29.02 3.56
C LYS A 128 -64.50 -27.91 2.90
#